data_AF-A0A352JV70-F1
#
_entry.id   AF-A0A352JV70-F1
#
_cell.length_a   1.000
_cell.length_b   1.000
_cell.length_c   1.000
_cell.angle_alpha   90.00
_cell.angle_beta   90.00
_cell.angle_gamma   90.00
#
_symmetry.space_group_name_H-M   'P 1'
#
loop_
_entity.id
_entity.type
_entity.pdbx_description
1 polymer ?
#
loop_
_entity_poly.entity_id
_entity_poly.type
_entity_poly.pdbx_seq_one_letter_code
_entity_poly.pdbx_strand_id
1 'polypeptide(L)'
;SNREKINAELQTVIDQQTEPWGVKVAIVEVKNVDLPQEMQRAIAKQAEAERERRAKVIHADGEFQASEKINDAANVLGQNPVGVQLRYLQTLVEIAAEKNSTTIFPIPIELFRPFIDKYYKDQEAKK
;
A
#
# COMPACT_ATOMS: atom_id res chain seq x y z
N SER A 1 18.85 13.44 -15.49
CA SER A 1 20.09 12.66 -15.70
C SER A 1 20.39 12.42 -17.18
N ASN A 2 19.50 11.85 -18.02
CA ASN A 2 19.83 11.67 -19.45
C ASN A 2 19.94 12.97 -20.27
N ARG A 3 19.19 14.04 -19.94
CA ARG A 3 19.26 15.32 -20.66
C ARG A 3 20.62 16.02 -20.55
N GLU A 4 21.24 16.02 -19.36
CA GLU A 4 22.56 16.62 -19.16
C GLU A 4 23.65 15.89 -19.95
N LYS A 5 23.60 14.55 -19.99
CA LYS A 5 24.52 13.73 -20.80
C LYS A 5 24.39 14.02 -22.29
N ILE A 6 23.14 14.07 -22.78
CA ILE A 6 22.86 14.38 -24.19
C ILE A 6 23.31 15.79 -24.54
N ASN A 7 23.06 16.78 -23.69
CA ASN A 7 23.48 18.17 -23.92
C ASN A 7 25.01 18.28 -23.97
N ALA A 8 25.73 17.57 -23.10
CA ALA A 8 27.19 17.54 -23.09
C ALA A 8 27.76 16.89 -24.36
N GLU A 9 27.22 15.73 -24.78
CA GLU A 9 27.62 15.08 -26.03
C GLU A 9 27.37 15.99 -27.25
N LEU A 10 26.19 16.63 -27.31
CA LEU A 10 25.86 17.56 -28.40
C LEU A 10 26.77 18.78 -28.40
N GLN A 11 27.13 19.32 -27.23
CA GLN A 11 28.05 20.44 -27.12
C GLN A 11 29.42 20.07 -27.70
N THR A 12 29.97 18.90 -27.34
CA THR A 12 31.27 18.45 -27.85
C THR A 12 31.26 18.26 -29.37
N VAL A 13 30.22 17.61 -29.91
CA VAL A 13 30.13 17.36 -31.36
C VAL A 13 30.01 18.66 -32.15
N ILE A 14 29.19 19.61 -31.67
CA ILE A 14 28.97 20.88 -32.38
C ILE A 14 30.19 21.78 -32.28
N ASP A 15 30.83 21.88 -31.10
CA ASP A 15 32.04 22.70 -30.90
C ASP A 15 33.19 22.25 -31.82
N GLN A 16 33.37 20.93 -31.97
CA GLN A 16 34.37 20.34 -32.86
C GLN A 16 34.11 20.66 -34.35
N GLN A 17 32.84 20.77 -34.77
CA GLN A 17 32.50 21.16 -36.14
C GLN A 17 32.61 22.67 -36.38
N THR A 18 32.45 23.50 -35.36
CA THR A 18 32.47 24.97 -35.49
C THR A 18 33.85 25.60 -35.26
N GLU A 19 34.81 24.84 -34.75
CA GLU A 19 36.20 25.25 -34.52
C GLU A 19 36.90 25.82 -35.78
N PRO A 20 36.76 25.22 -36.98
CA PRO A 20 37.35 25.76 -38.22
C PRO A 20 36.77 27.11 -38.65
N TRP A 21 35.58 27.47 -38.14
CA TRP A 21 34.92 28.75 -38.42
C TRP A 21 35.22 29.79 -37.34
N GLY A 22 36.02 29.45 -36.32
CA GLY A 22 36.39 30.36 -35.23
C GLY A 22 35.26 30.66 -34.26
N VAL A 23 34.22 29.81 -34.21
CA VAL A 23 33.05 29.99 -33.33
C VAL A 23 33.13 28.99 -32.18
N LYS A 24 33.07 29.49 -30.95
CA LYS A 24 33.06 28.67 -29.71
C LYS A 24 31.63 28.50 -29.20
N VAL A 25 31.22 27.26 -28.95
CA VAL A 25 29.86 26.94 -28.51
C VAL A 25 29.80 26.89 -26.98
N ALA A 26 29.07 27.82 -26.37
CA ALA A 26 29.00 27.95 -24.91
C ALA A 26 28.01 26.98 -24.25
N ILE A 27 26.79 26.84 -24.80
CA ILE A 27 25.70 26.02 -24.23
C ILE A 27 24.87 25.45 -25.38
N VAL A 28 24.51 24.17 -25.29
CA VAL A 28 23.54 23.50 -26.17
C VAL A 28 22.41 22.95 -25.32
N GLU A 29 21.16 23.25 -25.70
CA GLU A 29 19.98 22.77 -25.02
C GLU A 29 18.99 22.14 -26.01
N VAL A 30 18.65 20.88 -25.77
CA VAL A 30 17.59 20.21 -26.53
C VAL A 30 16.23 20.77 -26.06
N LYS A 31 15.53 21.49 -26.94
CA LYS A 31 14.17 21.98 -26.69
C LYS A 31 13.14 20.84 -26.68
N ASN A 32 12.50 20.61 -27.82
CA ASN A 32 11.40 19.65 -27.98
C ASN A 32 11.81 18.57 -28.97
N VAL A 33 11.55 17.31 -28.59
CA VAL A 33 11.65 16.15 -29.48
C VAL A 33 10.22 15.70 -29.73
N ASP A 34 9.77 15.85 -30.97
CA ASP A 34 8.43 15.44 -31.36
C ASP A 34 8.43 13.93 -31.62
N LEU A 35 7.73 13.19 -30.76
CA LEU A 35 7.52 11.76 -30.95
C LEU A 35 6.27 11.54 -31.80
N PRO A 36 6.29 10.57 -32.73
CA PRO A 36 5.09 10.16 -33.45
C PRO A 36 3.97 9.76 -32.48
N GLN A 37 2.74 10.16 -32.79
CA GLN A 37 1.60 9.97 -31.89
C GLN A 37 1.33 8.49 -31.57
N GLU A 38 1.60 7.58 -32.50
CA GLU A 38 1.48 6.13 -32.29
C GLU A 38 2.49 5.61 -31.26
N MET A 39 3.75 6.05 -31.34
CA MET A 39 4.80 5.67 -30.41
C MET A 39 4.51 6.19 -29.00
N GLN A 40 4.04 7.44 -28.89
CA GLN A 40 3.68 8.02 -27.60
C GLN A 40 2.58 7.24 -26.90
N ARG A 41 1.56 6.78 -27.65
CA ARG A 41 0.48 5.92 -27.12
C ARG A 41 1.00 4.55 -26.67
N ALA A 42 1.90 3.94 -27.44
CA ALA A 42 2.50 2.65 -27.08
C ALA A 42 3.34 2.75 -25.80
N ILE A 43 4.16 3.80 -25.68
CA ILE A 43 4.97 4.07 -24.48
C ILE A 43 4.07 4.34 -23.28
N ALA A 44 3.01 5.15 -23.43
CA ALA A 44 2.07 5.42 -22.36
C ALA A 44 1.40 4.14 -21.85
N LYS A 45 0.93 3.27 -22.77
CA LYS A 45 0.31 1.99 -22.42
C LYS A 45 1.29 1.05 -21.70
N GLN A 46 2.54 1.00 -22.15
CA GLN A 46 3.58 0.20 -21.49
C GLN A 46 3.91 0.74 -20.09
N ALA A 47 4.05 2.06 -19.96
CA ALA A 47 4.31 2.71 -18.69
C ALA A 47 3.17 2.51 -17.69
N GLU A 48 1.92 2.55 -18.16
CA GLU A 48 0.74 2.27 -17.36
C GLU A 48 0.70 0.82 -16.88
N ALA A 49 0.93 -0.15 -17.78
CA ALA A 49 0.97 -1.56 -17.43
C ALA A 49 2.08 -1.89 -16.40
N GLU A 50 3.27 -1.34 -16.58
CA GLU A 50 4.37 -1.52 -15.63
C GLU A 50 4.06 -0.85 -14.28
N ARG A 51 3.42 0.32 -14.30
CA ARG A 51 3.00 1.02 -13.07
C ARG A 51 1.94 0.22 -12.33
N GLU A 52 0.94 -0.31 -13.02
CA GLU A 52 -0.12 -1.12 -12.42
C GLU A 52 0.44 -2.43 -11.84
N ARG A 53 1.33 -3.10 -12.60
CA ARG A 53 2.05 -4.29 -12.12
C ARG A 53 2.82 -3.97 -10.83
N ARG A 54 3.63 -2.91 -10.82
CA ARG A 54 4.40 -2.50 -9.63
C ARG A 54 3.48 -2.16 -8.46
N ALA A 55 2.39 -1.45 -8.71
CA ALA A 55 1.43 -1.10 -7.68
C ALA A 55 0.83 -2.36 -7.03
N LYS A 56 0.46 -3.38 -7.82
CA LYS A 56 -0.06 -4.66 -7.30
C LYS A 56 0.96 -5.39 -6.43
N VAL A 57 2.23 -5.45 -6.84
CA VAL A 57 3.28 -6.09 -6.05
C VAL A 57 3.49 -5.35 -4.72
N ILE A 58 3.61 -4.02 -4.77
CA ILE A 58 3.80 -3.20 -3.56
C ILE A 58 2.61 -3.35 -2.60
N HIS A 59 1.38 -3.41 -3.14
CA HIS A 59 0.19 -3.61 -2.33
C HIS A 59 0.20 -4.99 -1.65
N ALA A 60 0.48 -6.05 -2.41
CA ALA A 60 0.55 -7.41 -1.87
C ALA A 60 1.63 -7.55 -0.79
N ASP A 61 2.82 -6.96 -1.03
CA ASP A 61 3.90 -6.95 -0.04
C ASP A 61 3.51 -6.16 1.23
N GLY A 62 2.82 -5.03 1.05
CA GLY A 62 2.30 -4.23 2.15
C GLY A 62 1.25 -4.97 2.98
N GLU A 63 0.33 -5.67 2.33
CA GLU A 63 -0.68 -6.51 3.00
C GLU A 63 -0.04 -7.67 3.76
N PHE A 64 0.98 -8.31 3.18
CA PHE A 64 1.71 -9.39 3.84
C PHE A 64 2.42 -8.90 5.11
N GLN A 65 3.16 -7.79 5.02
CA GLN A 65 3.84 -7.19 6.18
C GLN A 65 2.84 -6.76 7.25
N ALA A 66 1.72 -6.15 6.86
CA ALA A 66 0.66 -5.79 7.81
C ALA A 66 0.07 -7.02 8.51
N SER A 67 -0.21 -8.09 7.76
CA SER A 67 -0.75 -9.34 8.30
C SER A 67 0.21 -10.02 9.28
N GLU A 68 1.51 -10.04 8.96
CA GLU A 68 2.56 -10.54 9.84
C GLU A 68 2.58 -9.78 11.17
N LYS A 69 2.56 -8.43 11.12
CA LYS A 69 2.53 -7.59 12.32
C LYS A 69 1.27 -7.77 13.15
N ILE A 70 0.11 -7.96 12.50
CA ILE A 70 -1.14 -8.24 13.20
C ILE A 70 -1.07 -9.61 13.89
N ASN A 71 -0.52 -10.63 13.23
CA ASN A 71 -0.34 -11.96 13.82
C ASN A 71 0.60 -11.92 15.03
N ASP A 72 1.73 -11.23 14.93
CA ASP A 72 2.65 -11.02 16.06
C ASP A 72 1.94 -10.33 17.23
N ALA A 73 1.18 -9.27 16.96
CA ALA A 73 0.41 -8.57 17.98
C ALA A 73 -0.66 -9.48 18.61
N ALA A 74 -1.34 -10.31 17.83
CA ALA A 74 -2.33 -11.27 18.30
C ALA A 74 -1.69 -12.33 19.21
N ASN A 75 -0.51 -12.84 18.85
CA ASN A 75 0.24 -13.79 19.68
C ASN A 75 0.64 -13.18 21.02
N VAL A 76 1.13 -11.94 21.02
CA VAL A 76 1.48 -11.22 22.26
C VAL A 76 0.24 -10.97 23.12
N LEU A 77 -0.89 -10.58 22.52
CA LEU A 77 -2.16 -10.40 23.24
C LEU A 77 -2.70 -11.73 23.79
N GLY A 78 -2.54 -12.83 23.05
CA GLY A 78 -2.98 -14.16 23.47
C GLY A 78 -2.20 -14.73 24.66
N GLN A 79 -0.96 -14.29 24.87
CA GLN A 79 -0.15 -14.71 26.02
C GLN A 79 -0.70 -14.23 27.36
N ASN A 80 -1.45 -13.11 27.39
CA ASN A 80 -2.03 -12.57 28.62
C ASN A 80 -3.52 -12.23 28.44
N PRO A 81 -4.45 -12.97 29.07
CA PRO A 81 -5.88 -12.73 28.94
C PRO A 81 -6.32 -11.33 29.41
N VAL A 82 -5.58 -10.69 30.31
CA VAL A 82 -5.83 -9.29 30.73
C VAL A 82 -5.59 -8.31 29.57
N GLY A 83 -4.64 -8.61 28.68
CA GLY A 83 -4.31 -7.77 27.53
C GLY A 83 -5.46 -7.69 26.51
N VAL A 84 -6.12 -8.83 26.23
CA VAL A 84 -7.31 -8.86 25.36
C VAL A 84 -8.45 -8.04 25.96
N GLN A 85 -8.64 -8.11 27.28
CA GLN A 85 -9.68 -7.34 27.96
C GLN A 85 -9.40 -5.84 27.97
N LEU A 86 -8.15 -5.41 28.13
CA LEU A 86 -7.77 -4.00 27.98
C LEU A 86 -7.98 -3.50 26.55
N ARG A 87 -7.64 -4.31 25.54
CA ARG A 87 -7.92 -3.98 24.12
C ARG A 87 -9.43 -3.83 23.89
N TYR A 88 -10.24 -4.74 24.42
CA TYR A 88 -11.70 -4.65 24.35
C TYR A 88 -12.23 -3.33 24.95
N LEU A 89 -11.76 -2.96 26.16
CA LEU A 89 -12.12 -1.69 26.78
C LEU A 89 -11.69 -0.47 25.95
N GLN A 90 -10.50 -0.50 25.33
CA GLN A 90 -10.05 0.55 24.41
C GLN A 90 -10.98 0.67 23.20
N THR A 91 -11.34 -0.45 22.57
CA THR A 91 -12.26 -0.43 21.42
C THR A 91 -13.64 0.13 21.80
N LEU A 92 -14.13 -0.15 23.02
CA LEU A 92 -15.38 0.44 23.51
C LEU A 92 -15.28 1.96 23.70
N VAL A 93 -14.14 2.47 24.14
CA VAL A 93 -13.90 3.92 24.29
C VAL A 93 -13.83 4.60 22.93
N GLU A 94 -13.17 3.98 21.94
CA GLU A 94 -13.09 4.49 20.56
C GLU A 94 -14.48 4.53 19.90
N ILE A 95 -15.27 3.46 20.03
CA ILE A 95 -16.64 3.40 19.53
C ILE A 95 -17.54 4.42 20.24
N ALA A 96 -17.36 4.63 21.54
CA ALA A 96 -18.12 5.64 22.29
C ALA A 96 -17.73 7.08 21.89
N ALA A 97 -16.52 7.29 21.39
CA ALA A 97 -16.05 8.59 20.90
C ALA A 97 -16.56 8.90 19.47
N GLU A 98 -16.68 7.90 18.60
CA GLU A 98 -17.34 8.03 17.30
C GLU A 98 -18.87 8.09 17.48
N LYS A 99 -19.44 9.29 17.31
CA LYS A 99 -20.89 9.58 17.48
C LYS A 99 -21.80 8.93 16.41
N ASN A 100 -21.70 7.62 16.15
CA ASN A 100 -22.58 6.87 15.25
C ASN A 100 -23.47 5.88 16.02
N SER A 101 -24.77 6.20 16.06
CA SER A 101 -25.83 5.62 16.89
C SER A 101 -26.29 4.19 16.50
N THR A 102 -25.38 3.27 16.15
CA THR A 102 -25.74 1.85 16.00
C THR A 102 -24.93 1.00 16.95
N THR A 103 -25.44 0.81 18.17
CA THR A 103 -24.82 0.00 19.22
C THR A 103 -24.95 -1.48 18.88
N ILE A 104 -24.01 -2.00 18.08
CA ILE A 104 -23.80 -3.44 17.95
C ILE A 104 -22.85 -3.83 19.07
N PHE A 105 -23.39 -4.40 20.14
CA PHE A 105 -22.61 -4.90 21.26
C PHE A 105 -22.33 -6.39 21.01
N PRO A 106 -21.11 -6.79 20.59
CA PRO A 106 -20.78 -8.19 20.42
C PRO A 106 -20.71 -8.84 21.81
N ILE A 107 -21.78 -9.53 22.22
CA ILE A 107 -21.78 -10.31 23.46
C ILE A 107 -21.01 -11.61 23.21
N PRO A 108 -19.97 -11.92 24.00
CA PRO A 108 -19.22 -13.17 23.85
C PRO A 108 -20.13 -14.39 24.00
N ILE A 109 -20.02 -15.35 23.07
CA ILE A 109 -20.75 -16.64 23.13
C ILE A 109 -20.47 -17.41 24.44
N GLU A 110 -19.33 -17.14 25.09
CA GLU A 110 -19.00 -17.71 26.40
C GLU A 110 -20.02 -17.37 27.50
N LEU A 111 -20.68 -16.21 27.42
CA LEU A 111 -21.72 -15.83 28.37
C LEU A 111 -22.99 -16.67 28.20
N PHE A 112 -23.20 -17.23 27.01
CA PHE A 112 -24.33 -18.09 26.68
C PHE A 112 -24.04 -19.59 26.86
N ARG A 113 -22.78 -20.01 26.98
CA ARG A 113 -22.39 -21.42 27.26
C ARG A 113 -23.22 -22.08 28.38
N PRO A 114 -23.39 -21.50 29.58
CA PRO A 114 -24.15 -22.16 30.65
C PRO A 114 -25.64 -22.36 30.31
N PHE A 115 -26.23 -21.52 29.46
CA PHE A 115 -27.61 -21.68 29.01
C PHE A 115 -27.74 -22.74 27.91
N ILE A 116 -26.75 -22.79 27.02
CA ILE A 116 -26.66 -23.76 25.92
C ILE A 116 -26.41 -25.17 26.49
N ASP A 117 -25.47 -25.31 27.42
CA ASP A 117 -25.14 -26.59 28.07
C ASP A 117 -26.33 -27.14 28.87
N LYS A 118 -27.09 -26.26 29.54
CA LYS A 118 -28.33 -26.63 30.23
C LYS A 118 -29.41 -27.10 29.26
N TYR A 119 -29.56 -26.45 28.12
CA TYR A 119 -30.52 -26.85 27.07
C TYR A 119 -30.22 -28.24 26.49
N TYR A 120 -28.94 -28.56 26.24
CA TYR A 120 -28.54 -29.89 25.77
C TYR A 120 -28.74 -30.98 26.84
N LYS A 121 -28.48 -30.66 28.11
CA LYS A 121 -28.64 -31.61 29.23
C LYS A 121 -30.09 -31.97 29.53
N ASP A 122 -31.02 -31.02 29.38
CA ASP A 122 -32.46 -31.25 29.57
C ASP A 122 -33.09 -32.11 28.45
N GLN A 123 -32.48 -32.17 27.25
CA GLN A 123 -32.93 -33.02 26.15
C GLN A 123 -32.53 -34.49 26.34
N GLU A 124 -31.36 -34.76 26.95
CA GLU A 124 -30.94 -36.13 27.30
C GLU A 124 -31.76 -36.71 28.46
N ALA A 125 -32.19 -35.88 29.42
CA ALA A 125 -32.99 -36.32 30.56
C ALA A 125 -34.47 -36.65 30.25
N LYS A 126 -34.94 -36.33 29.03
CA LYS A 126 -36.31 -36.63 28.55
C LYS A 126 -36.40 -37.87 27.65
N LYS A 127 -35.28 -38.55 27.38
CA LYS A 127 -35.25 -39.89 26.77
C LYS A 127 -35.13 -40.95 27.86
#